data_AF-A0A800IN67-F1
#
_entry.id   AF-A0A800IN67-F1
#
_cell.length_a   1.000
_cell.length_b   1.000
_cell.length_c   1.000
_cell.angle_alpha   90.00
_cell.angle_beta   90.00
_cell.angle_gamma   90.00
#
_symmetry.space_group_name_H-M   'P 1'
#
loop_
_entity.id
_entity.type
_entity.pdbx_description
1 polymer ?
#
loop_
_entity_poly.entity_id
_entity_poly.type
_entity_poly.pdbx_seq_one_letter_code
_entity_poly.pdbx_strand_id
1 'polypeptide(L)'
;MFNTANGRTVYGGGGITPDVSIKTPKRKYPFVIGKFHGWTPFDRACFEFATQYGVNHQNLKDDFEVFFRDFEVSDEMVEAFKKQISDSGISFTQEEFDTDLDVVKLQLKRSVARNMWGDEEAGKVGSSGDVQLQKALLLFDTHEILVENK
;
A
#
# COMPACT_ATOMS: atom_id res chain seq x y z
N MET A 1 1.08 41.77 17.09
CA MET A 1 2.40 41.32 16.60
C MET A 1 2.94 40.33 17.62
N PHE A 2 3.23 39.09 17.22
CA PHE A 2 3.80 38.08 18.12
C PHE A 2 5.16 37.65 17.57
N ASN A 3 6.18 37.69 18.42
CA ASN A 3 7.53 37.26 18.13
C ASN A 3 7.80 35.91 18.82
N THR A 4 8.41 34.97 18.11
CA THR A 4 9.08 33.84 18.75
C THR A 4 10.53 34.24 19.06
N ALA A 5 11.15 33.55 20.02
CA ALA A 5 12.43 33.91 20.63
C ALA A 5 13.65 33.98 19.69
N ASN A 6 13.48 33.74 18.38
CA ASN A 6 14.55 33.78 17.38
C ASN A 6 14.30 34.74 16.19
N GLY A 7 13.44 35.75 16.37
CA GLY A 7 13.44 36.94 15.50
C GLY A 7 12.97 36.73 14.05
N ARG A 8 12.30 35.62 13.73
CA ARG A 8 11.69 35.42 12.40
C ARG A 8 10.25 35.93 12.40
N THR A 9 9.99 36.94 11.58
CA THR A 9 8.63 37.44 11.29
C THR A 9 7.87 36.37 10.52
N VAL A 10 6.80 35.82 11.11
CA VAL A 10 5.85 34.94 10.42
C VAL A 10 4.57 35.71 10.15
N TYR A 11 4.14 35.71 8.89
CA TYR A 11 2.84 36.21 8.49
C TYR A 11 1.82 35.09 8.70
N GLY A 12 0.81 35.35 9.52
CA GLY A 12 -0.16 34.36 9.94
C GLY A 12 -0.94 33.76 8.78
N GLY A 13 -1.09 32.44 8.82
CA GLY A 13 -2.06 31.70 8.02
C GLY A 13 -1.44 30.67 7.06
N GLY A 14 -1.21 29.46 7.56
CA GLY A 14 -1.06 28.29 6.70
C GLY A 14 0.31 27.61 6.76
N GLY A 15 0.35 26.48 7.45
CA GLY A 15 1.24 25.36 7.15
C GLY A 15 2.74 25.58 7.37
N ILE A 16 3.27 24.85 8.35
CA ILE A 16 4.67 24.41 8.34
C ILE A 16 4.95 23.71 7.00
N THR A 17 5.51 24.44 6.04
CA THR A 17 6.08 23.88 4.81
C THR A 17 7.33 23.09 5.17
N PRO A 18 7.39 21.77 4.92
CA PRO A 18 8.61 21.01 5.17
C PRO A 18 9.73 21.47 4.21
N ASP A 19 10.93 21.72 4.75
CA ASP A 19 12.12 22.15 3.98
C ASP A 19 12.66 21.08 3.00
N VAL A 20 12.05 19.90 2.93
CA VAL A 20 12.43 18.82 2.02
C VAL A 20 11.31 18.54 1.03
N SER A 21 11.35 19.18 -0.13
CA SER A 21 10.50 18.79 -1.26
C SER A 21 11.06 17.50 -1.88
N ILE A 22 10.65 16.36 -1.35
CA ILE A 22 10.90 15.07 -1.99
C ILE A 22 10.08 15.08 -3.28
N LYS A 23 10.74 15.28 -4.43
CA LYS A 23 10.13 15.06 -5.75
C LYS A 23 9.86 13.55 -5.90
N THR A 24 8.75 13.07 -5.35
CA THR A 24 8.27 11.73 -5.63
C THR A 24 8.00 11.66 -7.14
N PRO A 25 8.69 10.80 -7.90
CA PRO A 25 8.38 10.63 -9.31
C PRO A 25 6.90 10.29 -9.43
N LYS A 26 6.17 11.01 -10.30
CA LYS A 26 4.76 10.73 -10.56
C LYS A 26 4.67 9.40 -11.31
N ARG A 27 4.62 8.31 -10.56
CA ARG A 27 4.31 6.99 -11.11
C ARG A 27 2.92 7.04 -11.72
N LYS A 28 2.81 6.59 -12.97
CA LYS A 28 1.51 6.36 -13.60
C LYS A 28 1.06 4.95 -13.26
N TYR A 29 -0.25 4.78 -13.07
CA TYR A 29 -0.87 3.50 -12.77
C TYR A 29 -1.81 3.11 -13.93
N PRO A 30 -1.27 2.68 -15.08
CA PRO A 30 -2.07 2.44 -16.28
C PRO A 30 -3.09 1.31 -16.11
N PHE A 31 -2.81 0.30 -15.31
CA PHE A 31 -3.78 -0.75 -15.00
C PHE A 31 -4.72 -0.30 -13.88
N VAL A 32 -4.18 0.04 -12.70
CA VAL A 32 -5.01 0.34 -11.51
C VAL A 32 -5.87 1.58 -11.70
N ILE A 33 -5.33 2.68 -12.22
CA ILE A 33 -6.11 3.90 -12.42
C ILE A 33 -6.69 3.97 -13.83
N GLY A 34 -5.94 3.51 -14.84
CA GLY A 34 -6.39 3.59 -16.23
C GLY A 34 -7.56 2.66 -16.53
N LYS A 35 -7.58 1.42 -16.02
CA LYS A 35 -8.63 0.43 -16.33
C LYS A 35 -9.78 0.43 -15.34
N PHE A 36 -9.51 0.67 -14.07
CA PHE A 36 -10.56 0.73 -13.05
C PHE A 36 -11.12 2.14 -12.84
N HIS A 37 -10.57 3.15 -13.53
CA HIS A 37 -10.96 4.56 -13.38
C HIS A 37 -10.84 5.09 -11.94
N GLY A 38 -9.95 4.48 -11.13
CA GLY A 38 -9.69 4.91 -9.77
C GLY A 38 -9.30 3.77 -8.83
N TRP A 39 -8.86 4.14 -7.62
CA TRP A 39 -8.48 3.17 -6.58
C TRP A 39 -9.67 2.40 -6.00
N THR A 40 -10.83 3.05 -5.84
CA THR A 40 -12.00 2.41 -5.20
C THR A 40 -12.54 1.22 -5.99
N PRO A 41 -12.75 1.30 -7.32
CA PRO A 41 -13.21 0.14 -8.08
C PRO A 41 -12.18 -0.98 -8.15
N PHE A 42 -10.88 -0.64 -8.14
CA PHE A 42 -9.80 -1.60 -8.05
C PHE A 42 -9.78 -2.32 -6.69
N ASP A 43 -9.85 -1.58 -5.58
CA ASP A 43 -9.91 -2.12 -4.22
C ASP A 43 -11.09 -3.07 -4.05
N ARG A 44 -12.25 -2.71 -4.61
CA ARG A 44 -13.44 -3.57 -4.65
C ARG A 44 -13.17 -4.88 -5.40
N ALA A 45 -12.57 -4.83 -6.59
CA ALA A 45 -12.27 -6.02 -7.36
C ALA A 45 -11.29 -6.96 -6.65
N CYS A 46 -10.27 -6.41 -5.97
CA CYS A 46 -9.36 -7.17 -5.13
C CYS A 46 -10.07 -7.79 -3.92
N PHE A 47 -11.01 -7.07 -3.30
CA PHE A 47 -11.80 -7.59 -2.18
C PHE A 47 -12.76 -8.71 -2.58
N GLU A 48 -13.43 -8.58 -3.72
CA GLU A 48 -14.29 -9.62 -4.29
C GLU A 48 -13.46 -10.89 -4.59
N PHE A 49 -12.28 -10.73 -5.18
CA PHE A 49 -11.34 -11.84 -5.40
C PHE A 49 -10.91 -12.49 -4.08
N ALA A 50 -10.46 -11.69 -3.11
CA ALA A 50 -10.01 -12.18 -1.81
C ALA A 50 -11.10 -12.94 -1.06
N THR A 51 -12.35 -12.52 -1.20
CA THR A 51 -13.50 -13.23 -0.61
C THR A 51 -13.67 -14.62 -1.20
N GLN A 52 -13.56 -14.77 -2.52
CA GLN A 52 -13.63 -16.09 -3.17
C GLN A 52 -12.40 -16.94 -2.84
N TYR A 53 -11.22 -16.33 -2.81
CA TYR A 53 -9.97 -16.98 -2.46
C TYR A 53 -9.99 -17.52 -1.02
N GLY A 54 -10.45 -16.72 -0.06
CA GLY A 54 -10.53 -17.06 1.36
C GLY A 54 -11.48 -18.22 1.67
N VAL A 55 -12.53 -18.43 0.86
CA VAL A 55 -13.42 -19.60 1.00
C VAL A 55 -12.65 -20.91 0.80
N ASN A 56 -11.70 -20.93 -0.14
CA ASN A 56 -10.90 -22.11 -0.48
C ASN A 56 -9.61 -22.25 0.35
N HIS A 57 -9.21 -21.19 1.06
CA HIS A 57 -7.94 -21.12 1.80
C HIS A 57 -8.17 -20.75 3.27
N GLN A 58 -9.10 -21.44 3.94
CA GLN A 58 -9.42 -21.16 5.35
C GLN A 58 -8.24 -21.43 6.29
N ASN A 59 -7.29 -22.28 5.88
CA ASN A 59 -6.06 -22.57 6.62
C ASN A 59 -5.14 -21.35 6.79
N LEU A 60 -5.35 -20.27 6.04
CA LEU A 60 -4.58 -19.05 6.20
C LEU A 60 -4.99 -18.24 7.43
N LYS A 61 -6.15 -18.53 8.05
CA LYS A 61 -6.70 -17.74 9.17
C LYS A 61 -6.02 -17.96 10.53
N ASP A 62 -5.11 -18.91 10.63
CA ASP A 62 -4.59 -19.38 11.93
C ASP A 62 -3.76 -18.31 12.66
N ASP A 63 -2.75 -17.72 12.01
CA ASP A 63 -1.85 -16.74 12.61
C ASP A 63 -1.57 -15.60 11.63
N PHE A 64 -1.99 -14.39 12.00
CA PHE A 64 -1.77 -13.20 11.20
C PHE A 64 -0.29 -12.87 11.02
N GLU A 65 0.57 -13.06 12.02
CA GLU A 65 2.00 -12.73 11.93
C GLU A 65 2.72 -13.66 10.96
N VAL A 66 2.34 -14.95 10.96
CA VAL A 66 2.83 -15.93 9.97
C VAL A 66 2.36 -15.53 8.57
N PHE A 67 1.08 -15.18 8.41
CA PHE A 67 0.59 -14.67 7.12
C PHE A 67 1.33 -13.39 6.69
N PHE A 68 1.48 -12.43 7.59
CA PHE A 68 2.10 -11.15 7.30
C PHE A 68 3.55 -11.33 6.79
N ARG A 69 4.32 -12.22 7.42
CA ARG A 69 5.72 -12.48 7.05
C ARG A 69 5.87 -13.42 5.86
N ASP A 70 5.14 -14.54 5.85
CA ASP A 70 5.45 -15.67 4.97
C ASP A 70 4.50 -15.79 3.77
N PHE A 71 3.31 -15.17 3.82
CA PHE A 71 2.38 -15.22 2.68
C PHE A 71 2.85 -14.29 1.56
N GLU A 72 3.06 -14.88 0.38
CA GLU A 72 3.32 -14.15 -0.86
C GLU A 72 2.22 -14.43 -1.88
N VAL A 73 1.87 -13.40 -2.65
CA VAL A 73 0.92 -13.55 -3.77
C VAL A 73 1.60 -14.33 -4.88
N SER A 74 1.21 -15.60 -5.02
CA SER A 74 1.73 -16.50 -6.05
C SER A 74 1.33 -16.05 -7.45
N ASP A 75 2.09 -16.47 -8.45
CA ASP A 75 1.77 -16.15 -9.84
C ASP A 75 0.44 -16.80 -10.27
N GLU A 76 0.08 -17.96 -9.70
CA GLU A 76 -1.23 -18.59 -9.89
C GLU A 76 -2.37 -17.69 -9.39
N MET A 77 -2.19 -17.04 -8.23
CA MET A 77 -3.15 -16.09 -7.68
C MET A 77 -3.28 -14.85 -8.57
N VAL A 78 -2.17 -14.37 -9.13
CA VAL A 78 -2.15 -13.26 -10.10
C VAL A 78 -2.91 -13.62 -11.37
N GLU A 79 -2.67 -14.79 -11.94
CA GLU A 79 -3.35 -15.24 -13.16
C GLU A 79 -4.85 -15.48 -12.92
N ALA A 80 -5.22 -16.02 -11.75
CA ALA A 80 -6.62 -16.14 -11.35
C ALA A 80 -7.30 -14.76 -11.23
N PHE A 81 -6.60 -13.77 -10.68
CA PHE A 81 -7.11 -12.40 -10.60
C PHE A 81 -7.27 -11.78 -12.00
N LYS A 82 -6.27 -11.90 -12.88
CA LYS A 82 -6.37 -11.45 -14.28
C LYS A 82 -7.58 -12.04 -15.00
N LYS A 83 -7.84 -13.33 -14.79
CA LYS A 83 -9.01 -14.02 -15.33
C LYS A 83 -10.31 -13.42 -14.80
N GLN A 84 -10.44 -13.20 -13.49
CA GLN A 84 -11.62 -12.56 -12.91
C GLN A 84 -11.91 -11.18 -13.52
N ILE A 85 -10.87 -10.37 -13.70
CA ILE A 85 -10.98 -9.03 -14.30
C ILE A 85 -11.42 -9.10 -15.77
N SER A 86 -10.85 -10.05 -16.52
CA SER A 86 -11.22 -10.30 -17.92
C SER A 86 -12.66 -10.78 -18.04
N ASP A 87 -13.10 -11.69 -17.16
CA ASP A 87 -14.48 -12.19 -17.08
C ASP A 87 -15.47 -11.08 -16.69
N SER A 88 -15.01 -10.05 -15.98
CA SER A 88 -15.79 -8.86 -15.63
C SER A 88 -15.89 -7.82 -16.77
N GLY A 89 -15.27 -8.10 -17.92
CA GLY A 89 -15.32 -7.24 -19.11
C GLY A 89 -14.27 -6.14 -19.16
N ILE A 90 -13.30 -6.12 -18.23
CA ILE A 90 -12.21 -5.14 -18.22
C ILE A 90 -11.04 -5.67 -19.05
N SER A 91 -10.78 -5.05 -20.20
CA SER A 91 -9.65 -5.40 -21.08
C SER A 91 -8.39 -4.59 -20.75
N PHE A 92 -7.24 -5.26 -20.65
CA PHE A 92 -5.94 -4.64 -20.40
C PHE A 92 -4.83 -5.36 -21.17
N THR A 93 -3.70 -4.67 -21.38
CA THR A 93 -2.49 -5.28 -21.94
C THR A 93 -1.59 -5.81 -20.82
N GLN A 94 -0.73 -6.76 -21.17
CA GLN A 94 0.26 -7.31 -20.26
C GLN A 94 1.21 -6.22 -19.73
N GLU A 95 1.62 -5.27 -20.59
CA GLU A 95 2.46 -4.12 -20.20
C GLU A 95 1.80 -3.20 -19.18
N GLU A 96 0.49 -2.91 -19.34
CA GLU A 96 -0.26 -2.10 -18.39
C GLU A 96 -0.31 -2.78 -17.01
N PHE A 97 -0.57 -4.10 -17.01
CA PHE A 97 -0.62 -4.90 -15.79
C PHE A 97 0.73 -4.98 -15.10
N ASP A 98 1.79 -5.30 -15.85
CA ASP A 98 3.15 -5.45 -15.33
C ASP A 98 3.69 -4.15 -14.76
N THR A 99 3.29 -3.01 -15.34
CA THR A 99 3.62 -1.69 -14.80
C THR A 99 3.10 -1.49 -13.38
N ASP A 100 1.99 -2.13 -12.99
CA ASP A 100 1.35 -1.98 -11.68
C ASP A 100 1.42 -3.25 -10.81
N LEU A 101 2.20 -4.26 -11.21
CA LEU A 101 2.18 -5.60 -10.62
C LEU A 101 2.46 -5.62 -9.11
N ASP A 102 3.43 -4.84 -8.63
CA ASP A 102 3.77 -4.71 -7.22
C ASP A 102 2.59 -4.16 -6.39
N VAL A 103 1.90 -3.14 -6.92
CA VAL A 103 0.70 -2.57 -6.29
C VAL A 103 -0.43 -3.58 -6.29
N VAL A 104 -0.60 -4.33 -7.39
CA VAL A 104 -1.61 -5.38 -7.48
C VAL A 104 -1.34 -6.48 -6.45
N LYS A 105 -0.10 -6.99 -6.36
CA LYS A 105 0.28 -8.00 -5.38
C LYS A 105 0.06 -7.50 -3.93
N LEU A 106 0.48 -6.26 -3.63
CA LEU A 106 0.28 -5.66 -2.32
C LEU A 106 -1.21 -5.55 -1.96
N GLN A 107 -2.02 -5.04 -2.90
CA GLN A 107 -3.44 -4.84 -2.68
C GLN A 107 -4.19 -6.18 -2.55
N LEU A 108 -3.80 -7.21 -3.30
CA LEU A 108 -4.35 -8.56 -3.15
C LEU A 108 -4.02 -9.15 -1.77
N LYS A 109 -2.76 -9.08 -1.33
CA LYS A 109 -2.37 -9.53 0.02
C LYS A 109 -3.16 -8.79 1.10
N ARG A 110 -3.31 -7.47 0.95
CA ARG A 110 -4.10 -6.62 1.85
C ARG A 110 -5.58 -7.01 1.87
N SER A 111 -6.17 -7.28 0.71
CA SER A 111 -7.58 -7.70 0.61
C SER A 111 -7.80 -9.09 1.24
N VAL A 112 -6.85 -10.02 1.13
CA VAL A 112 -6.90 -11.31 1.83
C VAL A 112 -6.83 -11.11 3.34
N ALA A 113 -5.89 -10.28 3.82
CA ALA A 113 -5.80 -9.95 5.24
C ALA A 113 -7.10 -9.32 5.77
N ARG A 114 -7.69 -8.40 4.99
CA ARG A 114 -8.97 -7.76 5.31
C ARG A 114 -10.11 -8.77 5.42
N ASN A 115 -10.16 -9.74 4.53
CA ASN A 115 -11.20 -10.77 4.54
C ASN A 115 -11.07 -11.72 5.74
N MET A 116 -9.84 -11.98 6.20
CA MET A 116 -9.55 -12.97 7.22
C MET A 116 -9.56 -12.42 8.64
N TRP A 117 -8.96 -11.24 8.86
CA TRP A 117 -8.80 -10.65 10.21
C TRP A 117 -9.48 -9.30 10.36
N GLY A 118 -9.58 -8.50 9.29
CA GLY A 118 -10.29 -7.22 9.29
C GLY A 118 -9.43 -6.04 8.85
N ASP A 119 -9.97 -4.83 9.03
CA ASP A 119 -9.37 -3.60 8.51
C ASP A 119 -8.04 -3.22 9.19
N GLU A 120 -7.81 -3.59 10.46
CA GLU A 120 -6.59 -3.25 11.19
C GLU A 120 -5.37 -4.00 10.62
N GLU A 121 -5.49 -5.31 10.44
CA GLU A 121 -4.48 -6.20 9.87
C GLU A 121 -4.23 -5.87 8.40
N ALA A 122 -5.28 -5.55 7.65
CA ALA A 122 -5.16 -5.03 6.29
C ALA A 122 -4.38 -3.70 6.25
N GLY A 123 -4.54 -2.85 7.27
CA GLY A 123 -3.77 -1.63 7.45
C GLY A 123 -2.27 -1.93 7.58
N LYS A 124 -1.90 -2.89 8.45
CA LYS A 124 -0.50 -3.33 8.65
C LYS A 124 0.13 -3.82 7.34
N VAL A 125 -0.58 -4.63 6.55
CA VAL A 125 -0.13 -5.07 5.22
C VAL A 125 0.03 -3.90 4.25
N GLY A 126 -0.92 -2.97 4.22
CA GLY A 126 -0.82 -1.80 3.34
C GLY A 126 0.39 -0.92 3.66
N SER A 127 0.69 -0.74 4.95
CA SER A 127 1.83 0.05 5.41
C SER A 127 3.19 -0.59 5.11
N SER A 128 3.28 -1.92 4.96
CA SER A 128 4.55 -2.59 4.69
C SER A 128 5.09 -2.30 3.28
N GLY A 129 4.21 -2.02 2.31
CA GLY A 129 4.57 -1.69 0.94
C GLY A 129 4.84 -0.19 0.68
N ASP A 130 4.63 0.67 1.68
CA ASP A 130 4.89 2.10 1.55
C ASP A 130 6.39 2.39 1.75
N VAL A 131 7.07 2.77 0.67
CA VAL A 131 8.49 3.18 0.66
C VAL A 131 8.75 4.34 1.63
N GLN A 132 7.76 5.20 1.91
CA GLN A 132 7.89 6.29 2.87
C GLN A 132 7.84 5.78 4.31
N LEU A 133 7.07 4.73 4.58
CA LEU A 133 6.95 4.14 5.91
C LEU A 133 8.17 3.27 6.24
N GLN A 134 8.69 2.54 5.24
CA GLN A 134 9.99 1.87 5.31
C GLN A 134 11.14 2.88 5.54
N LYS A 135 11.15 4.03 4.85
CA LYS A 135 12.15 5.09 5.08
C LYS A 135 11.98 5.78 6.44
N ALA A 136 10.75 6.00 6.90
CA ALA A 136 10.49 6.56 8.22
C ALA A 136 10.99 5.59 9.32
N LEU A 137 10.68 4.29 9.21
CA LEU A 137 11.21 3.26 10.09
C LEU A 137 12.74 3.24 10.06
N LEU A 138 13.36 3.29 8.87
CA LEU A 138 14.82 3.36 8.75
C LEU A 138 15.39 4.62 9.44
N LEU A 139 14.73 5.77 9.32
CA LEU A 139 15.14 7.02 9.97
C LEU A 139 14.95 6.99 11.50
N PHE A 140 13.93 6.31 12.01
CA PHE A 140 13.73 6.10 13.45
C PHE A 140 14.78 5.15 14.03
N ASP A 141 15.06 4.04 13.34
CA ASP A 141 16.09 3.05 13.74
C ASP A 141 17.50 3.67 13.70
N THR A 142 17.76 4.55 12.73
CA THR A 142 19.02 5.32 12.68
C THR A 142 19.10 6.37 13.80
N HIS A 143 17.96 6.87 14.30
CA HIS A 143 17.93 7.86 15.38
C HIS A 143 18.09 7.26 16.78
N GLU A 144 17.70 6.01 17.03
CA GLU A 144 18.04 5.33 18.29
C GLU A 144 19.56 5.18 18.47
N ILE A 145 20.31 5.03 17.37
CA ILE A 145 21.78 4.93 17.39
C ILE A 145 22.46 6.28 17.69
N LEU A 146 21.77 7.42 17.51
CA LEU A 146 22.34 8.75 17.71
C LEU A 146 22.05 9.37 19.09
N VAL A 147 21.26 8.71 19.95
CA VAL A 147 21.00 9.18 21.32
C VAL A 147 22.00 8.57 22.34
N GLU A 148 22.85 7.64 21.92
CA GLU A 148 23.84 6.95 22.78
C GLU A 148 25.30 7.44 22.65
N ASN A 149 25.54 8.68 22.22
CA ASN A 149 26.85 9.29 22.43
C ASN A 149 26.70 10.66 23.10
N LYS A 150 26.73 10.62 24.43
CA LYS A 150 26.84 11.75 25.34
C LYS A 150 28.30 12.19 25.46
#